data_AF-A0A6N8HBN6-F1
#
_entry.id   AF-A0A6N8HBN6-F1
#
_cell.length_a   1.000
_cell.length_b   1.000
_cell.length_c   1.000
_cell.angle_alpha   90.00
_cell.angle_beta   90.00
_cell.angle_gamma   90.00
#
_symmetry.space_group_name_H-M   'P 1'
#
loop_
_entity.id
_entity.type
_entity.pdbx_description
1 polymer ?
#
loop_
_entity_poly.entity_id
_entity_poly.type
_entity_poly.pdbx_seq_one_letter_code
_entity_poly.pdbx_strand_id
1 'polypeptide(L)'
;MKNLICQLESVNRLISECEQEIESIQNLPYYSVFKLEDQRTSDLTQLTSQLKGYHSQKIILLNQLETSLKFEKAASEQYAVAG
;
A
#
# COMPACT_ATOMS: atom_id res chain seq x y z
N MET A 1 -16.18 8.48 5.15
CA MET A 1 -15.21 8.07 4.11
C MET A 1 -13.93 8.90 3.99
N LYS A 2 -13.94 10.24 4.20
CA LYS A 2 -12.74 11.10 4.01
C LYS A 2 -11.47 10.60 4.71
N ASN A 3 -11.58 10.12 5.95
CA ASN A 3 -10.45 9.56 6.70
C ASN A 3 -9.84 8.32 6.00
N LEU A 4 -10.68 7.38 5.55
CA LEU A 4 -10.24 6.18 4.82
C LEU A 4 -9.52 6.54 3.52
N ILE A 5 -9.97 7.59 2.82
CA ILE A 5 -9.32 8.09 1.61
C ILE A 5 -7.94 8.66 1.93
N CYS A 6 -7.81 9.49 2.96
CA CYS A 6 -6.50 10.02 3.38
C CYS A 6 -5.54 8.91 3.82
N GLN A 7 -6.04 7.87 4.51
CA GLN A 7 -5.23 6.70 4.85
C GLN A 7 -4.77 5.94 3.60
N LEU A 8 -5.66 5.77 2.61
CA LEU A 8 -5.33 5.11 1.35
C LEU A 8 -4.28 5.89 0.55
N GLU A 9 -4.38 7.22 0.50
CA GLU A 9 -3.38 8.11 -0.11
C GLU A 9 -2.02 7.96 0.59
N SER A 10 -2.00 7.92 1.92
CA SER A 10 -0.78 7.71 2.69
C SER A 10 -0.15 6.34 2.40
N VAL A 11 -0.94 5.27 2.34
CA VAL A 11 -0.43 3.93 2.03
C VAL A 11 0.08 3.86 0.59
N ASN A 12 -0.59 4.50 -0.36
CA ASN A 12 -0.10 4.58 -1.75
C ASN A 12 1.25 5.29 -1.84
N ARG A 13 1.43 6.37 -1.08
CA ARG A 13 2.72 7.07 -1.02
C ARG A 13 3.83 6.17 -0.47
N LEU A 14 3.56 5.44 0.62
CA LEU A 14 4.54 4.49 1.21
C LEU A 14 4.89 3.35 0.25
N ILE A 15 3.92 2.87 -0.54
CA ILE A 15 4.16 1.88 -1.61
C ILE A 15 5.14 2.45 -2.64
N SER A 16 4.87 3.65 -3.17
CA SER A 16 5.74 4.27 -4.17
C SER A 16 7.14 4.57 -3.66
N GLU A 17 7.27 5.03 -2.41
CA GLU A 17 8.57 5.26 -1.77
C GLU A 17 9.35 3.94 -1.65
N CYS A 18 8.70 2.85 -1.23
CA CYS A 18 9.31 1.53 -1.10
C CYS A 18 9.72 0.94 -2.47
N GLU A 19 8.88 1.09 -3.50
CA GLU A 19 9.19 0.67 -4.88
C GLU A 19 10.42 1.41 -5.43
N GLN A 20 10.50 2.73 -5.20
CA GLN A 20 11.67 3.55 -5.60
C GLN A 20 12.94 3.13 -4.87
N GLU A 21 12.84 2.78 -3.58
CA GLU A 21 13.99 2.31 -2.81
C GLU A 21 14.50 0.95 -3.30
N ILE A 22 13.59 0.02 -3.60
CA ILE A 22 13.92 -1.28 -4.21
C ILE A 22 14.63 -1.07 -5.56
N GLU A 23 14.06 -0.24 -6.43
CA GLU A 23 14.65 0.07 -7.73
C GLU A 23 16.04 0.70 -7.58
N SER A 24 16.20 1.63 -6.64
CA SER A 24 17.48 2.27 -6.34
C SER A 24 18.52 1.26 -5.89
N ILE A 25 18.16 0.37 -4.97
CA ILE A 25 19.07 -0.68 -4.47
C ILE A 25 19.44 -1.65 -5.59
N GLN A 26 18.51 -2.03 -6.47
CA GLN A 26 18.78 -2.91 -7.60
C GLN A 26 19.74 -2.26 -8.62
N ASN A 27 19.64 -0.94 -8.81
CA ASN A 27 20.44 -0.19 -9.77
C ASN A 27 21.81 0.28 -9.24
N LEU A 28 22.11 0.11 -7.95
CA LEU A 28 23.44 0.47 -7.41
C LEU A 28 24.57 -0.30 -8.15
N PRO A 29 25.68 0.38 -8.52
CA PRO A 29 26.78 -0.25 -9.24
C PRO A 29 27.45 -1.34 -8.38
N TYR A 30 27.69 -2.51 -8.98
CA TYR A 30 28.34 -3.63 -8.32
C TYR A 30 29.85 -3.36 -8.15
N TYR A 31 30.29 -3.17 -6.91
CA TYR A 31 31.68 -3.41 -6.53
C TYR A 31 31.71 -4.72 -5.75
N SER A 32 32.52 -5.67 -6.19
CA SER A 32 32.64 -7.04 -5.65
C SER A 32 33.19 -7.06 -4.23
N VAL A 33 32.42 -6.56 -3.28
CA VAL A 33 32.67 -6.69 -1.85
C VAL A 33 31.57 -7.62 -1.37
N PHE A 34 31.89 -8.91 -1.21
CA PHE A 34 30.94 -9.97 -0.85
C PHE A 34 29.96 -9.58 0.29
N LYS A 35 30.42 -8.79 1.28
CA LYS A 35 29.57 -8.30 2.38
C LYS A 35 28.46 -7.32 1.95
N LEU A 36 28.64 -6.58 0.86
CA LEU A 36 27.65 -5.67 0.31
C LEU A 36 26.55 -6.42 -0.46
N GLU A 37 26.85 -7.59 -1.02
CA GLU A 37 25.86 -8.42 -1.73
C GLU A 37 24.90 -9.10 -0.75
N ASP A 38 25.43 -9.63 0.36
CA ASP A 38 24.60 -10.19 1.44
C ASP A 38 23.70 -9.11 2.06
N GLN A 39 24.25 -7.91 2.32
CA GLN A 39 23.48 -6.79 2.85
C GLN A 39 22.39 -6.34 1.88
N ARG A 40 22.71 -6.17 0.59
CA ARG A 40 21.72 -5.84 -0.45
C ARG A 40 20.58 -6.86 -0.50
N THR A 41 20.91 -8.15 -0.43
CA THR A 41 19.89 -9.22 -0.47
C THR A 41 18.98 -9.16 0.75
N SER A 42 19.55 -8.90 1.93
CA SER A 42 18.81 -8.67 3.17
C SER A 42 17.88 -7.45 3.04
N ASP A 43 18.41 -6.33 2.55
CA ASP A 43 17.66 -5.07 2.40
C ASP A 43 16.49 -5.25 1.42
N LEU A 44 16.73 -5.89 0.27
CA LEU A 44 15.69 -6.20 -0.72
C LEU A 44 14.62 -7.13 -0.13
N THR A 45 15.03 -8.12 0.67
CA THR A 45 14.08 -9.05 1.32
C THR A 45 13.19 -8.30 2.32
N GLN A 46 13.80 -7.41 3.13
CA GLN A 46 13.08 -6.60 4.10
C GLN A 46 12.11 -5.63 3.42
N LEU A 47 12.55 -4.89 2.40
CA LEU A 47 11.73 -3.95 1.65
C LEU A 47 10.58 -4.66 0.92
N THR A 48 10.85 -5.82 0.30
CA THR A 48 9.79 -6.63 -0.35
C THR A 48 8.75 -7.11 0.66
N SER A 49 9.18 -7.50 1.86
CA SER A 49 8.27 -7.88 2.95
C SER A 49 7.40 -6.69 3.40
N GLN A 50 8.01 -5.51 3.56
CA GLN A 50 7.30 -4.28 3.92
C GLN A 50 6.30 -3.86 2.84
N LEU A 51 6.68 -3.92 1.56
CA LEU A 51 5.83 -3.64 0.41
C LEU A 51 4.59 -4.55 0.39
N LYS A 52 4.78 -5.85 0.64
CA LYS A 52 3.66 -6.80 0.80
C LYS A 52 2.74 -6.41 1.96
N GLY A 53 3.30 -5.92 3.06
CA GLY A 53 2.55 -5.38 4.20
C GLY A 53 1.69 -4.19 3.79
N TYR A 54 2.25 -3.21 3.08
CA TYR A 54 1.51 -2.04 2.60
C TYR A 54 0.41 -2.41 1.60
N HIS A 55 0.66 -3.33 0.67
CA HIS A 55 -0.40 -3.84 -0.22
C HIS A 55 -1.54 -4.51 0.55
N SER A 56 -1.20 -5.28 1.59
CA SER A 56 -2.22 -5.91 2.45
C SER A 56 -3.07 -4.86 3.17
N GLN A 57 -2.44 -3.81 3.70
CA GLN A 57 -3.14 -2.67 4.32
C GLN A 57 -4.04 -1.94 3.30
N LYS A 58 -3.54 -1.71 2.08
CA LYS A 58 -4.31 -1.09 0.99
C LYS A 58 -5.58 -1.90 0.68
N ILE A 59 -5.48 -3.23 0.59
CA ILE A 59 -6.63 -4.11 0.36
C ILE A 59 -7.66 -3.96 1.48
N ILE A 60 -7.23 -3.95 2.74
CA ILE A 60 -8.13 -3.79 3.89
C ILE A 60 -8.88 -2.46 3.82
N LEU A 61 -8.18 -1.36 3.53
CA LEU A 61 -8.79 -0.03 3.41
C LEU A 61 -9.79 0.05 2.25
N LEU A 62 -9.47 -0.57 1.10
CA LEU A 62 -10.37 -0.64 -0.04
C LEU A 62 -11.66 -1.42 0.29
N ASN A 63 -11.54 -2.54 0.99
CA ASN A 63 -12.71 -3.31 1.44
C ASN A 63 -13.59 -2.49 2.40
N GLN A 64 -12.98 -1.74 3.32
CA GLN A 64 -13.72 -0.85 4.24
C GLN A 64 -14.45 0.28 3.50
N LEU A 65 -13.82 0.85 2.47
CA LEU A 65 -14.45 1.84 1.59
C LEU A 65 -15.63 1.24 0.82
N GLU A 66 -15.46 0.04 0.26
CA GLU A 66 -16.53 -0.66 -0.45
C GLU A 66 -17.72 -0.93 0.47
N THR A 67 -17.46 -1.42 1.69
CA THR A 67 -18.51 -1.63 2.70
C THR A 67 -19.22 -0.32 3.03
N SER A 68 -18.47 0.77 3.26
CA SER A 68 -19.05 2.09 3.56
C SER A 68 -19.94 2.58 2.42
N LEU A 69 -19.51 2.40 1.17
CA LEU A 69 -20.27 2.77 -0.02
C LEU A 69 -21.56 1.95 -0.15
N LYS A 70 -21.51 0.64 0.13
CA LYS A 70 -22.70 -0.23 0.13
C LYS A 70 -23.74 0.25 1.16
N PHE A 71 -23.30 0.65 2.35
CA PHE A 71 -24.19 1.22 3.36
C PHE A 71 -24.82 2.54 2.92
N GLU A 72 -24.04 3.46 2.37
CA GLU A 72 -24.55 4.75 1.89
C GLU A 72 -25.57 4.57 0.74
N LYS A 73 -25.33 3.62 -0.18
CA LYS A 73 -26.28 3.27 -1.24
C LYS A 73 -27.60 2.75 -0.67
N ALA A 74 -27.53 1.76 0.24
CA ALA A 74 -28.73 1.19 0.86
C ALA A 74 -29.52 2.25 1.66
N ALA A 75 -28.84 3.16 2.35
CA ALA A 75 -29.48 4.27 3.05
C ALA A 75 -30.18 5.22 2.07
N SER A 76 -29.52 5.59 0.97
CA SER A 76 -30.09 6.46 -0.06
C SER A 76 -31.34 5.85 -0.70
N GLU A 77 -31.35 4.54 -0.94
CA GLU A 77 -32.49 3.81 -1.50
C GLU A 77 -33.69 3.80 -0.53
N GLN A 78 -33.44 3.69 0.78
CA GLN A 78 -34.51 3.75 1.80
C GLN A 78 -35.17 5.13 1.86
N TYR A 79 -34.41 6.22 1.71
CA TYR A 79 -34.97 7.57 1.64
C TYR A 79 -35.81 7.80 0.38
N ALA A 80 -35.46 7.16 -0.75
CA ALA A 80 -36.20 7.29 -2.01
C ALA A 80 -37.57 6.59 -2.00
N VAL A 81 -37.80 5.62 -1.10
CA VAL A 81 -39.07 4.88 -0.97
C VAL A 81 -40.01 5.51 0.07
N ALA A 82 -39.49 6.37 0.95
CA ALA A 82 -40.24 7.00 2.05
C ALA A 82 -40.74 8.42 1.74
N GLY A 83 -40.51 8.95 0.53
CA GLY A 83 -41.00 10.24 0.05
C GLY A 83 -41.90 10.08 -1.17
#